data_AF-A0A1C3W626-F1
#
_entry.id   AF-A0A1C3W626-F1
#
_cell.length_a   1.000
_cell.length_b   1.000
_cell.length_c   1.000
_cell.angle_alpha   90.00
_cell.angle_beta   90.00
_cell.angle_gamma   90.00
#
_symmetry.space_group_name_H-M   'P 1'
#
loop_
_entity.id
_entity.type
_entity.pdbx_description
1 polymer ?
#
loop_
_entity_poly.entity_id
_entity_poly.type
_entity_poly.pdbx_seq_one_letter_code
_entity_poly.pdbx_strand_id
1 'polypeptide(L)'
;MSRCYQQLTLADRRRLHHLVERKVPVNEMARQLGRHRSTIYREIRRNTFHDRELPEYSGYFSTVADDIAKERRRRLRKLRRHPHLRRMVIEKLEAY
;
A
#
# COMPACT_ATOMS: atom_id res chain seq x y z
N MET A 1 -16.85 14.69 -11.92
CA MET A 1 -15.87 14.77 -10.81
C MET A 1 -14.80 13.71 -11.01
N SER A 2 -13.54 14.12 -11.19
CA SER A 2 -12.40 13.19 -11.33
C SER A 2 -12.32 12.26 -10.13
N ARG A 3 -12.22 10.95 -10.37
CA ARG A 3 -11.95 9.97 -9.31
C ARG A 3 -10.58 10.29 -8.71
N CYS A 4 -10.57 10.98 -7.58
CA CYS A 4 -9.34 11.15 -6.79
C CYS A 4 -8.80 9.76 -6.48
N TYR A 5 -7.51 9.57 -6.72
CA TYR A 5 -6.83 8.33 -6.42
C TYR A 5 -6.94 8.04 -4.92
N GLN A 6 -7.70 7.00 -4.57
CA GLN A 6 -7.84 6.54 -3.20
C GLN A 6 -6.88 5.39 -2.93
N GLN A 7 -6.11 5.53 -1.85
CA GLN A 7 -5.24 4.48 -1.34
C GLN A 7 -6.09 3.38 -0.73
N LEU A 8 -5.66 2.13 -0.87
CA LEU A 8 -6.21 1.04 -0.07
C LEU A 8 -5.88 1.30 1.40
N THR A 9 -6.91 1.22 2.24
CA THR A 9 -6.78 1.33 3.69
C THR A 9 -6.34 0.00 4.29
N LEU A 10 -5.96 -0.03 5.57
CA LEU A 10 -5.69 -1.29 6.27
C LEU A 10 -6.94 -2.19 6.31
N ALA A 11 -8.14 -1.61 6.44
CA ALA A 11 -9.39 -2.36 6.40
C ALA A 11 -9.62 -3.00 5.03
N ASP A 12 -9.34 -2.27 3.94
CA ASP A 12 -9.38 -2.82 2.58
C ASP A 12 -8.39 -3.99 2.44
N ARG A 13 -7.17 -3.85 2.96
CA ARG A 13 -6.15 -4.92 2.93
C ARG A 13 -6.55 -6.14 3.75
N ARG A 14 -7.19 -5.97 4.91
CA ARG A 14 -7.73 -7.08 5.72
C ARG A 14 -8.81 -7.84 4.98
N ARG A 15 -9.74 -7.14 4.33
CA ARG A 15 -10.75 -7.79 3.47
C ARG A 15 -10.09 -8.51 2.31
N LEU A 16 -9.15 -7.88 1.62
CA LEU A 16 -8.42 -8.51 0.51
C LEU A 16 -7.67 -9.76 0.95
N HIS A 17 -7.05 -9.74 2.15
CA HIS A 17 -6.39 -10.91 2.74
C HIS A 17 -7.33 -12.10 2.86
N HIS A 18 -8.50 -11.93 3.48
CA HIS A 18 -9.48 -13.01 3.61
C HIS A 18 -10.01 -13.52 2.25
N LEU A 19 -10.11 -12.64 1.26
CA LEU A 19 -10.52 -13.06 -0.08
C LEU A 19 -9.43 -13.86 -0.81
N VAL A 20 -8.16 -13.52 -0.58
CA VAL A 20 -7.02 -14.27 -1.10
C VAL A 20 -6.95 -15.65 -0.44
N GLU A 21 -7.11 -15.73 0.89
CA GLU A 21 -7.19 -17.00 1.62
C GLU A 21 -8.30 -17.92 1.09
N ARG A 22 -9.45 -17.33 0.76
CA ARG A 22 -10.61 -18.02 0.16
C ARG A 22 -10.47 -18.30 -1.34
N LYS A 23 -9.34 -17.94 -1.97
CA LYS A 23 -9.07 -18.11 -3.41
C LYS A 23 -10.14 -17.48 -4.31
N VAL A 24 -10.74 -16.37 -3.88
CA VAL A 24 -11.75 -15.63 -4.65
C VAL A 24 -11.11 -15.05 -5.92
N PRO A 25 -11.77 -15.03 -7.08
CA PRO A 25 -11.20 -14.45 -8.29
C PRO A 25 -11.01 -12.92 -8.15
N VAL A 26 -9.93 -12.40 -8.73
CA VAL A 26 -9.53 -10.97 -8.60
C VAL A 26 -10.64 -10.00 -9.05
N ASN A 27 -11.42 -10.36 -10.08
CA ASN A 27 -12.54 -9.54 -10.53
C ASN A 27 -13.64 -9.42 -9.46
N GLU A 28 -13.90 -10.50 -8.73
CA GLU A 28 -14.87 -10.49 -7.64
C GLU A 28 -14.31 -9.73 -6.43
N MET A 29 -13.04 -9.90 -6.10
CA MET A 29 -12.38 -9.09 -5.07
C MET A 29 -12.52 -7.59 -5.38
N ALA A 30 -12.25 -7.20 -6.62
CA ALA A 30 -12.38 -5.82 -7.08
C ALA A 30 -13.81 -5.29 -6.92
N ARG A 31 -14.82 -6.11 -7.27
CA ARG A 31 -16.24 -5.79 -7.07
C ARG A 31 -16.58 -5.60 -5.59
N GLN A 32 -16.17 -6.52 -4.73
CA GLN A 32 -16.45 -6.47 -3.28
C GLN A 32 -15.77 -5.29 -2.58
N LEU A 33 -14.56 -4.93 -3.00
CA LEU A 33 -13.84 -3.76 -2.46
C LEU A 33 -14.26 -2.43 -3.12
N GLY A 34 -15.09 -2.45 -4.17
CA GLY A 34 -15.42 -1.24 -4.93
C GLY A 34 -14.20 -0.60 -5.61
N ARG A 35 -13.22 -1.42 -6.01
CA ARG A 35 -11.96 -0.97 -6.62
C ARG A 35 -11.84 -1.47 -8.04
N HIS A 36 -10.97 -0.84 -8.82
CA HIS A 36 -10.65 -1.34 -10.15
C HIS A 36 -9.80 -2.62 -10.06
N ARG A 37 -10.03 -3.59 -10.95
CA ARG A 37 -9.28 -4.86 -11.01
C ARG A 37 -7.76 -4.64 -11.04
N SER A 38 -7.29 -3.65 -11.80
CA SER A 38 -5.85 -3.35 -11.89
C SER A 38 -5.27 -2.82 -10.57
N THR A 39 -6.09 -2.21 -9.71
CA THR A 39 -5.66 -1.82 -8.36
C THR A 39 -5.39 -3.04 -7.52
N ILE A 40 -6.28 -4.04 -7.56
CA ILE A 40 -6.11 -5.30 -6.82
C ILE A 40 -4.88 -6.08 -7.34
N TYR A 41 -4.73 -6.23 -8.67
CA TYR A 41 -3.53 -6.87 -9.24
C TYR A 41 -2.24 -6.17 -8.82
N ARG A 42 -2.21 -4.83 -8.87
CA ARG A 42 -1.04 -4.04 -8.47
C ARG A 42 -0.76 -4.11 -6.98
N GLU A 43 -1.79 -4.17 -6.14
CA GLU A 43 -1.67 -4.31 -4.70
C GLU A 43 -1.03 -5.66 -4.35
N ILE A 44 -1.62 -6.76 -4.84
CA ILE A 44 -1.12 -8.12 -4.58
C ILE A 44 0.33 -8.21 -5.08
N ARG A 45 0.60 -7.86 -6.35
CA ARG A 45 1.95 -7.99 -6.92
C ARG A 45 3.03 -7.20 -6.16
N ARG A 46 2.70 -6.05 -5.57
CA ARG A 46 3.69 -5.16 -4.94
C ARG A 46 3.87 -5.37 -3.45
N ASN A 47 2.90 -6.00 -2.80
CA ASN A 47 2.81 -6.07 -1.35
C ASN A 47 2.65 -7.50 -0.82
N THR A 48 2.76 -8.52 -1.68
CA THR A 48 2.93 -9.92 -1.25
C THR A 48 4.31 -10.09 -0.60
N PHE A 49 4.32 -10.75 0.55
CA PHE A 49 5.53 -11.14 1.23
C PHE A 49 6.11 -12.40 0.56
N HIS A 50 7.39 -12.35 0.27
CA HIS A 50 8.12 -13.46 -0.32
C HIS A 50 9.32 -13.77 0.58
N ASP A 51 9.27 -14.94 1.21
CA ASP A 51 10.39 -15.47 1.97
C ASP A 51 11.31 -16.24 1.03
N ARG A 52 12.63 -16.00 1.13
CA ARG A 52 13.63 -16.66 0.27
C ARG A 52 14.08 -18.00 0.82
N GLU A 53 13.99 -18.20 2.13
CA GLU A 53 14.44 -19.39 2.82
C GLU A 53 13.30 -20.39 2.98
N LEU A 54 12.09 -19.89 3.25
CA LEU A 54 10.90 -20.73 3.41
C LEU A 54 9.76 -20.27 2.47
N PRO A 55 9.79 -20.64 1.18
CA PRO A 55 8.80 -20.22 0.19
C PRO A 55 7.35 -20.53 0.57
N GLU A 56 7.13 -21.57 1.38
CA GLU A 56 5.83 -22.02 1.89
C GLU A 56 5.11 -20.98 2.75
N TYR A 57 5.87 -20.09 3.40
CA TYR A 57 5.31 -18.98 4.19
C TYR A 57 5.15 -17.69 3.39
N SER A 58 5.44 -17.72 2.08
CA SER A 58 5.16 -16.59 1.19
C SER A 58 3.66 -16.41 1.04
N GLY A 59 3.18 -15.18 1.23
CA GLY A 59 1.76 -14.92 1.29
C GLY A 59 1.40 -13.45 1.27
N TYR A 60 0.14 -13.16 0.94
CA TYR A 60 -0.40 -11.82 1.04
C TYR A 60 -0.95 -11.60 2.44
N PHE A 61 -0.19 -10.96 3.34
CA PHE A 61 -0.64 -10.67 4.70
C PHE A 61 -1.00 -9.19 4.85
N SER A 62 -2.17 -8.89 5.42
CA SER A 62 -2.69 -7.52 5.45
C SER A 62 -1.79 -6.49 6.17
N THR A 63 -1.17 -6.87 7.29
CA THR A 63 -0.25 -6.00 8.06
C THR A 63 1.06 -5.77 7.31
N VAL A 64 1.67 -6.86 6.84
CA VAL A 64 2.90 -6.81 6.04
C VAL A 64 2.71 -5.99 4.77
N ALA A 65 1.58 -6.18 4.09
CA ALA A 65 1.24 -5.42 2.89
C ALA A 65 1.09 -3.92 3.17
N ASP A 66 0.49 -3.56 4.30
CA ASP A 66 0.35 -2.16 4.72
C ASP A 66 1.71 -1.53 5.06
N ASP A 67 2.59 -2.27 5.73
CA ASP A 67 3.93 -1.83 6.10
C ASP A 67 4.82 -1.66 4.87
N ILE A 68 4.81 -2.61 3.93
CA ILE A 68 5.48 -2.48 2.62
C ILE A 68 4.98 -1.22 1.89
N ALA A 69 3.66 -1.00 1.87
CA ALA A 69 3.07 0.16 1.22
C ALA A 69 3.44 1.49 1.90
N LYS A 70 3.50 1.53 3.24
CA LYS A 70 3.95 2.69 4.02
C LYS A 70 5.42 2.98 3.80
N GLU A 71 6.28 1.97 3.87
CA GLU A 71 7.72 2.12 3.71
C GLU A 71 8.07 2.61 2.30
N ARG A 72 7.47 2.01 1.26
CA ARG A 72 7.62 2.49 -0.12
C ARG A 72 7.22 3.96 -0.26
N ARG A 73 6.09 4.37 0.33
CA ARG A 73 5.65 5.77 0.30
C ARG A 73 6.56 6.68 1.12
N ARG A 74 7.08 6.22 2.25
CA ARG A 74 8.02 6.96 3.10
C ARG A 74 9.26 7.39 2.30
N ARG A 75 9.83 6.47 1.51
CA ARG A 75 10.99 6.72 0.64
C ARG A 75 10.73 7.76 -0.45
N LEU A 76 9.47 7.93 -0.85
CA LEU A 76 9.06 8.91 -1.86
C LEU A 76 8.79 10.31 -1.28
N ARG A 77 8.75 10.48 0.04
CA ARG A 77 8.48 11.79 0.65
C ARG A 77 9.70 12.70 0.54
N LYS A 78 9.57 13.75 -0.28
CA LYS A 78 10.62 14.76 -0.56
C LYS A 78 11.30 15.28 0.70
N LEU A 79 10.52 15.69 1.70
CA LEU A 79 11.05 16.23 2.97
C LEU A 79 11.66 15.17 3.89
N ARG A 80 11.34 13.88 3.74
CA ARG A 80 12.09 12.83 4.44
C ARG A 80 13.41 12.51 3.75
N ARG A 81 13.45 12.62 2.42
CA ARG A 81 14.65 12.34 1.62
C ARG A 81 15.70 13.44 1.70
N HIS A 82 15.27 14.69 1.85
CA HIS A 82 16.17 15.85 1.84
C HIS A 82 16.08 16.61 3.17
N PRO A 83 16.94 16.30 4.16
CA PRO A 83 16.92 16.93 5.47
C PRO A 83 17.12 18.46 5.43
N HIS A 84 17.97 18.95 4.53
CA HIS A 84 18.22 20.39 4.35
C HIS A 84 16.96 21.12 3.85
N LEU A 85 16.32 20.57 2.81
CA LEU A 85 15.05 21.11 2.29
C LEU A 85 13.97 21.10 3.38
N ARG A 86 13.90 20.04 4.19
CA ARG A 86 12.97 19.97 5.32
C ARG A 86 13.20 21.09 6.31
N ARG A 87 14.46 21.35 6.70
CA ARG A 87 14.81 22.43 7.63
C ARG A 87 14.40 23.79 7.07
N MET A 88 14.76 24.07 5.82
CA MET A 88 14.40 25.32 5.14
C MET A 88 12.88 25.55 5.08
N VAL A 89 12.09 24.50 4.82
CA VAL A 89 10.63 24.59 4.81
C VAL A 89 10.08 24.88 6.21
N ILE A 90 10.64 24.26 7.26
CA ILE A 90 10.23 24.52 8.66
C ILE A 90 10.53 25.97 9.04
N GLU A 91 11.76 26.44 8.81
CA GLU A 91 12.16 27.82 9.10
C GLU A 91 11.25 28.85 8.42
N LYS A 92 10.83 28.60 7.16
CA LYS A 92 9.90 29.49 6.44
C LYS A 92 8.46 29.45 6.95
N LEU A 93 8.03 28.33 7.52
CA LEU A 93 6.69 28.20 8.12
C LEU A 93 6.63 28.82 9.52
N GLU A 94 7.72 28.77 10.29
CA GLU A 94 7.81 29.40 11.63
C GLU A 94 7.98 30.92 11.56
N ALA A 95 8.52 31.44 10.46
CA ALA A 95 8.67 32.88 10.23
C ALA A 95 7.39 33.57 9.72
N TYR A 96 6.31 32.83 9.52
CA TYR A 96 4.97 33.30 9.14
C TYR A 96 4.08 33.36 10.39
#